data_AF-A0A919AG49-F1
#
_entry.id   AF-A0A919AG49-F1
#
_cell.length_a   1.000
_cell.length_b   1.000
_cell.length_c   1.000
_cell.angle_alpha   90.00
_cell.angle_beta   90.00
_cell.angle_gamma   90.00
#
_symmetry.space_group_name_H-M   'P 1'
#
loop_
_entity.id
_entity.type
_entity.pdbx_description
1 polymer ?
#
loop_
_entity_poly.entity_id
_entity_poly.type
_entity_poly.pdbx_seq_one_letter_code
_entity_poly.pdbx_strand_id
1 'polypeptide(L)'
;MVRAAELAGLTGAVPEADLHEWGYGGYAGVTTADVHRARPGWDLGTDRVPPDDDGRPGESPQEVGRRTDRVLARLDATLAQDARDVVLVAHARSCGC
;
A
#
# COMPACT_ATOMS: atom_id res chain seq x y z
N MET A 1 -4.12 3.90 -10.38
CA MET A 1 -3.54 2.66 -10.93
C MET A 1 -4.22 2.15 -12.19
N VAL A 2 -5.50 2.46 -12.45
CA VAL A 2 -6.20 2.09 -13.70
C VAL A 2 -5.39 2.44 -14.96
N ARG A 3 -4.83 3.65 -15.04
CA ARG A 3 -3.98 4.06 -16.17
C ARG A 3 -2.70 3.23 -16.34
N ALA A 4 -2.13 2.71 -15.25
CA ALA A 4 -0.97 1.81 -15.33
C ALA A 4 -1.39 0.42 -15.84
N ALA A 5 -2.56 -0.08 -15.42
CA ALA A 5 -3.13 -1.32 -15.93
C ALA A 5 -3.43 -1.26 -17.43
N GLU A 6 -4.02 -0.14 -17.89
CA GLU A 6 -4.28 0.09 -19.32
C GLU A 6 -2.99 0.10 -20.15
N LEU A 7 -1.93 0.74 -19.65
CA LEU A 7 -0.61 0.75 -20.30
C LEU A 7 0.04 -0.65 -20.34
N ALA A 8 -0.30 -1.52 -19.40
CA ALA A 8 0.12 -2.92 -19.38
C ALA A 8 -0.76 -3.83 -20.27
N GLY A 9 -1.74 -3.28 -20.99
CA GLY A 9 -2.68 -4.03 -21.84
C GLY A 9 -3.80 -4.74 -21.07
N LEU A 10 -3.96 -4.46 -19.77
CA LEU A 10 -5.02 -5.00 -18.95
C LEU A 10 -6.26 -4.09 -19.07
N THR A 11 -7.35 -4.64 -19.59
CA THR A 11 -8.64 -3.93 -19.74
C THR A 11 -9.62 -4.39 -18.65
N GLY A 12 -10.55 -3.51 -18.27
CA GLY A 12 -11.54 -3.82 -17.24
C GLY A 12 -11.02 -3.71 -15.79
N ALA A 13 -9.88 -3.06 -15.56
CA ALA A 13 -9.34 -2.85 -14.22
C ALA A 13 -10.31 -2.02 -13.36
N VAL A 14 -10.73 -2.56 -12.22
CA VAL A 14 -11.58 -1.88 -11.24
C VAL A 14 -10.70 -1.31 -10.13
N PRO A 15 -10.89 -0.04 -9.70
CA PRO A 15 -10.20 0.51 -8.55
C PRO A 15 -10.51 -0.28 -7.28
N GLU A 16 -9.48 -0.78 -6.59
CA GLU A 16 -9.59 -1.32 -5.24
C GLU A 16 -9.13 -0.25 -4.24
N ALA A 17 -10.06 0.25 -3.43
CA ALA A 17 -9.81 1.27 -2.44
C ALA A 17 -8.77 0.80 -1.41
N ASP A 18 -8.75 -0.50 -1.11
CA ASP A 18 -7.79 -1.09 -0.20
C ASP A 18 -6.40 -1.33 -0.84
N LEU A 19 -6.12 -0.88 -2.08
CA LEU A 19 -4.80 -0.98 -2.75
C LEU A 19 -4.10 0.37 -2.97
N HIS A 20 -4.35 1.36 -2.12
CA HIS A 20 -3.57 2.59 -2.12
C HIS A 20 -2.13 2.39 -1.58
N GLU A 21 -1.25 3.34 -1.85
CA GLU A 21 0.10 3.39 -1.28
C GLU A 21 0.02 3.68 0.24
N TRP A 22 1.04 3.26 1.00
CA TRP A 22 1.12 3.52 2.45
C TRP A 22 1.01 5.02 2.74
N GLY A 23 0.18 5.41 3.71
CA GLY A 23 0.11 6.78 4.20
C GLY A 23 1.36 7.20 4.98
N TYR A 24 2.33 7.83 4.32
CA TYR A 24 3.60 8.25 4.92
C TYR A 24 3.51 9.44 5.90
N GLY A 25 2.31 9.93 6.28
CA GLY A 25 2.16 11.03 7.24
C GLY A 25 3.13 12.19 7.01
N GLY A 26 3.81 12.62 8.06
CA GLY A 26 4.84 13.68 8.03
C GLY A 26 6.13 13.32 7.28
N TYR A 27 6.26 12.10 6.76
CA TYR A 27 7.33 11.70 5.84
C TYR A 27 6.88 11.64 4.37
N ALA A 28 5.68 12.10 4.04
CA ALA A 28 5.27 12.27 2.65
C ALA A 28 6.25 13.21 1.91
N GLY A 29 6.92 12.71 0.88
CA GLY A 29 7.92 13.47 0.11
C GLY A 29 9.30 13.59 0.77
N VAL A 30 9.51 12.98 1.95
CA VAL A 30 10.81 12.93 2.62
C VAL A 30 11.57 11.68 2.17
N THR A 31 12.86 11.83 1.86
CA THR A 31 13.66 10.66 1.46
C THR A 31 14.04 9.81 2.67
N THR A 32 14.14 8.50 2.49
CA THR A 32 14.61 7.59 3.55
C THR A 32 15.98 8.00 4.09
N ALA A 33 16.87 8.55 3.25
CA ALA A 33 18.18 9.05 3.66
C ALA A 33 18.07 10.24 4.64
N ASP A 34 17.12 11.15 4.41
CA ASP A 34 16.87 12.28 5.33
C ASP A 34 16.24 11.80 6.64
N VAL A 35 15.32 10.82 6.57
CA VAL A 35 14.76 10.19 7.77
C VAL A 35 15.84 9.50 8.60
N HIS A 36 16.72 8.70 7.99
CA HIS A 36 17.82 8.04 8.70
C HIS A 36 18.85 9.02 9.26
N ARG A 37 19.06 10.17 8.60
CA ARG A 37 19.93 11.23 9.16
C ARG A 37 19.36 11.80 10.45
N ALA A 38 18.03 11.96 10.52
CA ALA A 38 17.35 12.45 11.72
C ALA A 38 17.12 11.35 12.77
N ARG A 39 16.91 10.10 12.33
CA ARG A 39 16.59 8.94 13.15
C ARG A 39 17.29 7.68 12.60
N PRO A 40 18.56 7.45 12.96
CA PRO A 40 19.38 6.38 12.37
C PRO A 40 18.86 4.95 12.61
N GLY A 41 18.02 4.75 13.64
CA GLY A 41 17.43 3.45 13.96
C GLY A 41 15.97 3.31 13.57
N TRP A 42 15.41 4.27 12.82
CA TRP A 42 14.02 4.20 12.40
C TRP A 42 13.88 3.25 11.22
N ASP A 43 12.94 2.32 11.32
CA ASP A 43 12.57 1.41 10.25
C ASP A 43 11.06 1.49 10.02
N LEU A 44 10.66 1.72 8.78
CA LEU A 44 9.27 1.94 8.41
C LEU A 44 8.38 0.69 8.61
N GLY A 45 8.96 -0.50 8.63
CA GLY A 45 8.30 -1.77 8.90
C GLY A 45 8.05 -2.03 10.39
N THR A 46 8.76 -1.35 11.29
CA THR A 46 8.60 -1.53 12.75
C THR A 46 8.10 -0.29 13.48
N ASP A 47 8.45 0.88 12.98
CA ASP A 47 8.18 2.16 13.61
C ASP A 47 7.00 2.88 12.96
N ARG A 48 6.28 3.67 13.78
CA ARG A 48 5.24 4.55 13.26
C ARG A 48 5.85 5.74 12.55
N VAL A 49 5.10 6.23 11.57
CA VAL A 49 5.39 7.46 10.86
C VAL A 49 4.78 8.64 11.65
N PRO A 50 5.49 9.77 11.84
CA PRO A 50 4.92 10.94 12.49
C PRO A 50 3.68 11.47 11.73
N PRO A 51 2.78 12.19 12.41
CA PRO A 51 1.66 12.85 11.74
C PRO A 51 2.14 13.92 10.74
N ASP A 52 1.33 14.20 9.73
CA ASP A 52 1.57 15.30 8.78
C ASP A 52 1.35 16.67 9.44
N ASP A 53 1.60 17.75 8.68
CA ASP A 53 1.43 19.14 9.16
C ASP A 53 -0.03 19.46 9.57
N ASP A 54 -1.00 18.72 9.04
CA ASP A 54 -2.43 18.82 9.39
C ASP A 54 -2.81 17.91 10.58
N GLY A 55 -1.84 17.24 11.20
CA GLY A 55 -2.02 16.34 12.33
C GLY A 55 -2.59 14.96 11.96
N ARG A 56 -2.67 14.61 10.67
CA ARG A 56 -3.13 13.28 10.24
C ARG A 56 -2.03 12.25 10.50
N PRO A 57 -2.31 11.17 11.23
CA PRO A 57 -1.31 10.14 11.48
C PRO A 57 -0.93 9.45 10.18
N GLY A 58 0.35 9.09 10.03
CA GLY A 58 0.73 8.10 9.03
C GLY A 58 0.19 6.71 9.41
N GLU A 59 0.03 5.84 8.41
CA GLU A 59 -0.37 4.45 8.65
C GLU A 59 0.75 3.69 9.37
N SER A 60 0.35 2.78 10.25
CA SER A 60 1.23 1.79 10.86
C SER A 60 1.34 0.52 10.01
N PRO A 61 2.41 -0.29 10.18
CA PRO A 61 2.55 -1.57 9.49
C PRO A 61 1.34 -2.49 9.67
N GLN A 62 0.72 -2.49 10.86
CA GLN A 62 -0.46 -3.30 11.15
C GLN A 62 -1.71 -2.83 10.41
N GLU A 63 -1.86 -1.52 10.19
CA GLU A 63 -2.98 -0.96 9.42
C GLU A 63 -2.86 -1.31 7.94
N VAL A 64 -1.65 -1.22 7.39
CA VAL A 64 -1.37 -1.66 6.01
C VAL A 64 -1.59 -3.15 5.87
N GLY A 65 -1.08 -3.98 6.78
CA GLY A 65 -1.29 -5.43 6.76
C GLY A 65 -2.77 -5.81 6.76
N ARG A 66 -3.57 -5.23 7.67
CA ARG A 66 -5.03 -5.46 7.70
C ARG A 66 -5.73 -5.07 6.41
N ARG A 67 -5.25 -4.04 5.73
CA ARG A 67 -5.80 -3.59 4.45
C ARG A 67 -5.44 -4.57 3.34
N THR A 68 -4.19 -5.01 3.26
CA THR A 68 -3.75 -6.06 2.34
C THR A 68 -4.52 -7.37 2.57
N ASP A 69 -4.74 -7.78 3.83
CA ASP A 69 -5.50 -8.98 4.17
C ASP A 69 -6.95 -8.93 3.65
N ARG A 70 -7.61 -7.76 3.72
CA ARG A 70 -8.96 -7.60 3.17
C ARG A 70 -8.99 -7.80 1.66
N VAL A 71 -7.96 -7.33 0.95
CA VAL A 71 -7.83 -7.52 -0.51
C VAL A 71 -7.64 -9.00 -0.81
N LEU A 72 -6.71 -9.67 -0.11
CA LEU A 72 -6.46 -11.10 -0.29
C LEU A 72 -7.70 -11.95 -0.03
N ALA A 73 -8.45 -11.68 1.04
CA ALA A 73 -9.68 -12.39 1.35
C ALA A 73 -10.76 -12.24 0.25
N ARG A 74 -10.85 -11.07 -0.40
CA ARG A 74 -11.77 -10.87 -1.54
C ARG A 74 -11.31 -11.65 -2.76
N LEU A 75 -9.99 -11.68 -3.01
CA LEU A 75 -9.42 -12.46 -4.11
C LEU A 75 -9.65 -13.96 -3.94
N ASP A 76 -9.42 -14.50 -2.75
CA ASP A 76 -9.66 -15.91 -2.45
C ASP A 76 -11.12 -16.30 -2.72
N ALA A 77 -12.07 -15.45 -2.33
CA ALA A 77 -13.48 -15.68 -2.60
C ALA A 77 -13.80 -15.68 -4.11
N THR A 78 -13.20 -14.78 -4.88
CA THR A 78 -13.37 -14.73 -6.35
C THR A 78 -12.73 -15.92 -7.05
N LEU A 79 -11.51 -16.30 -6.66
CA LEU A 79 -10.78 -17.44 -7.23
C LEU A 79 -11.52 -18.76 -6.97
N ALA A 80 -12.10 -18.93 -5.79
CA ALA A 80 -12.88 -20.11 -5.43
C ALA A 80 -14.18 -20.25 -6.23
N GLN A 81 -14.72 -19.16 -6.75
CA GLN A 81 -16.00 -19.14 -7.49
C GLN A 81 -15.84 -19.34 -8.99
N ASP A 82 -14.78 -18.82 -9.62
CA ASP A 82 -14.74 -18.69 -11.08
C ASP A 82 -13.47 -19.22 -11.76
N ALA A 83 -12.51 -19.78 -11.00
CA ALA A 83 -11.28 -20.40 -11.55
C ALA A 83 -10.61 -19.60 -12.69
N ARG A 84 -10.56 -18.27 -12.57
CA ARG A 84 -9.86 -17.36 -13.48
C ARG A 84 -8.68 -16.72 -12.74
N ASP A 85 -7.61 -16.43 -13.46
CA ASP A 85 -6.47 -15.70 -12.92
C ASP A 85 -6.87 -14.26 -12.54
N VAL A 86 -6.35 -13.77 -11.41
CA VAL A 86 -6.51 -12.37 -10.99
C VAL A 86 -5.16 -11.66 -11.00
N VAL A 87 -5.12 -10.46 -11.60
CA VAL A 87 -3.94 -9.60 -11.64
C VAL A 87 -4.14 -8.37 -10.76
N LEU A 88 -3.22 -8.16 -9.81
CA LEU A 88 -3.16 -6.96 -8.99
C LEU A 88 -2.08 -6.00 -9.51
N VAL A 89 -2.44 -4.73 -9.67
CA VAL A 89 -1.50 -3.64 -9.98
C VAL A 89 -1.49 -2.67 -8.82
N ALA A 90 -0.43 -2.71 -8.02
CA ALA A 90 -0.28 -1.92 -6.81
C ALA A 90 1.11 -1.27 -6.75
N HIS A 91 1.32 -0.37 -5.76
CA HIS A 91 2.63 0.23 -5.53
C HIS A 91 3.48 -0.65 -4.62
N ALA A 92 4.80 -0.43 -4.65
CA ALA A 92 5.80 -1.33 -4.05
C ALA A 92 5.59 -1.63 -2.56
N ARG A 93 4.89 -0.78 -1.79
CA ARG A 93 4.63 -1.01 -0.35
C ARG A 93 3.15 -1.17 -0.01
N SER A 94 2.30 -1.38 -1.03
CA SER A 94 0.90 -1.76 -0.87
C SER A 94 0.71 -3.28 -0.69
N CYS A 95 1.69 -4.07 -1.11
CA CYS A 95 1.72 -5.52 -0.98
C CYS A 95 2.74 -5.88 0.08
N GLY A 96 2.28 -6.23 1.29
CA GLY A 96 3.17 -6.66 2.37
C GLY A 96 4.01 -7.87 1.95
N CYS A 97 5.32 -7.77 2.15
CA CYS A 97 6.29 -8.86 2.19
C CYS A 97 7.08 -8.70 3.47
#